data_AF-A0A4D4MDE4-F1
#
_entry.id   AF-A0A4D4MDE4-F1
#
_cell.length_a   1.000
_cell.length_b   1.000
_cell.length_c   1.000
_cell.angle_alpha   90.00
_cell.angle_beta   90.00
_cell.angle_gamma   90.00
#
_symmetry.space_group_name_H-M   'P 1'
#
loop_
_entity.id
_entity.type
_entity.pdbx_description
1 polymer ?
#
loop_
_entity_poly.entity_id
_entity_poly.type
_entity_poly.pdbx_seq_one_letter_code
_entity_poly.pdbx_strand_id
1 'polypeptide(L)'
;MQLQVRDDRDRGNDPELAGSTTREMRAQVIWGPTRFRPRIDGADDLGRAVSPVFVEPGDMALFSTDPSVRPDCYEDAEGEQRWRQQYRGARIRLWATCTAEGHKPWRLSFEVPPGGHWARTGPVAQA
;
A
#
# COMPACT_ATOMS: atom_id res chain seq x y z
N MET A 1 11.94 6.44 -8.35
CA MET A 1 10.90 6.43 -7.29
C MET A 1 10.51 5.01 -6.97
N GLN A 2 10.32 4.66 -5.70
CA GLN A 2 9.80 3.37 -5.26
C GLN A 2 8.49 3.57 -4.50
N LEU A 3 7.47 2.76 -4.79
CA LEU A 3 6.19 2.79 -4.05
C LEU A 3 6.09 1.62 -3.07
N GLN A 4 5.46 1.89 -1.91
CA GLN A 4 5.16 0.89 -0.90
C GLN A 4 3.77 1.13 -0.29
N VAL A 5 2.98 0.08 -0.14
CA VAL A 5 1.69 0.13 0.56
C VAL A 5 1.91 0.35 2.05
N ARG A 6 1.28 1.39 2.58
CA ARG A 6 1.26 1.72 4.00
C ARG A 6 0.02 1.12 4.65
N ASP A 7 0.20 0.52 5.82
CA ASP A 7 -0.93 0.04 6.62
C ASP A 7 -1.84 1.18 7.09
N ASP A 8 -3.10 0.84 7.38
CA ASP A 8 -4.07 1.76 7.99
C ASP A 8 -3.64 2.26 9.38
N ARG A 9 -2.85 1.48 10.12
CA ARG A 9 -2.16 1.88 11.34
C ARG A 9 -0.96 0.97 11.60
N ASP A 10 -0.01 1.46 12.40
CA ASP A 10 1.04 0.61 12.93
C ASP A 10 0.45 -0.40 13.94
N ARG A 11 0.69 -1.68 13.69
CA ARG A 11 0.32 -2.80 14.56
C ARG A 11 1.52 -3.43 15.24
N GLY A 12 2.74 -2.94 15.02
CA GLY A 12 3.97 -3.54 15.54
C GLY A 12 4.07 -3.58 17.06
N ASN A 13 3.32 -2.70 17.75
CA ASN A 13 3.28 -2.59 19.21
C ASN A 13 2.02 -3.20 19.84
N ASP A 14 1.13 -3.81 19.06
CA ASP A 14 -0.06 -4.46 19.64
C ASP A 14 0.39 -5.62 20.54
N PRO A 15 -0.21 -5.80 21.73
CA PRO A 15 0.17 -6.86 22.66
C PRO A 15 -0.07 -8.24 22.05
N GLU A 16 0.89 -9.13 22.21
CA GLU A 16 0.76 -10.55 21.84
C GLU A 16 -0.01 -11.27 22.95
N LEU A 17 -1.31 -11.41 22.78
CA LEU A 17 -2.16 -12.21 23.65
C LEU A 17 -2.04 -13.69 23.26
N ALA A 18 -2.29 -14.60 24.21
CA ALA A 18 -2.34 -16.03 23.91
C ALA A 18 -3.40 -16.30 22.81
N GLY A 19 -2.97 -16.86 21.67
CA GLY A 19 -3.82 -17.07 20.49
C GLY A 19 -3.91 -15.88 19.52
N SER A 20 -3.08 -14.84 19.69
CA SER A 20 -3.03 -13.69 18.77
C SER A 20 -1.97 -13.83 17.67
N THR A 21 -2.11 -13.01 16.62
CA THR A 21 -1.18 -12.92 15.50
C THR A 21 0.23 -12.50 15.94
N THR A 22 1.24 -13.32 15.63
CA THR A 22 2.64 -12.98 15.90
C THR A 22 3.07 -11.70 15.19
N ARG A 23 4.10 -11.02 15.71
CA ARG A 23 4.71 -9.84 15.06
C ARG A 23 5.14 -10.11 13.62
N GLU A 24 5.69 -11.29 13.35
CA GLU A 24 6.11 -11.71 12.02
C GLU A 24 4.91 -11.85 11.08
N MET A 25 3.83 -12.49 11.54
CA MET A 25 2.61 -12.63 10.75
C MET A 25 1.95 -11.26 10.50
N ARG A 26 1.95 -10.35 11.49
CA ARG A 26 1.48 -8.96 11.32
C ARG A 26 2.26 -8.21 10.23
N ALA A 27 3.57 -8.42 10.14
CA ALA A 27 4.44 -7.74 9.17
C ALA A 27 4.22 -8.21 7.73
N GLN A 28 3.83 -9.47 7.54
CA GLN A 28 3.54 -10.06 6.23
C GLN A 28 2.17 -9.64 5.67
N VAL A 29 1.29 -9.12 6.54
CA VAL A 29 -0.06 -8.71 6.18
C VAL A 29 -0.06 -7.25 5.75
N ILE A 30 -0.75 -6.98 4.65
CA ILE A 30 -1.03 -5.63 4.18
C ILE A 30 -2.37 -5.21 4.75
N TRP A 31 -2.34 -4.37 5.79
CA TRP A 31 -3.52 -3.93 6.52
C TRP A 31 -4.17 -2.74 5.83
N GLY A 32 -4.85 -3.04 4.72
CA GLY A 32 -5.49 -2.05 3.87
C GLY A 32 -6.36 -2.71 2.80
N PRO A 33 -7.05 -1.90 1.97
CA PRO A 33 -7.98 -2.41 0.98
C PRO A 33 -7.30 -3.24 -0.12
N THR A 34 -6.07 -2.88 -0.47
CA THR A 34 -5.44 -3.27 -1.73
C THR A 34 -3.93 -3.46 -1.56
N ARG A 35 -3.37 -4.41 -2.30
CA ARG A 35 -1.94 -4.63 -2.51
C ARG A 35 -1.57 -4.46 -3.98
N PHE A 36 -0.29 -4.25 -4.28
CA PHE A 36 0.19 -4.46 -5.65
C PHE A 36 -0.01 -5.92 -6.04
N ARG A 37 -0.33 -6.19 -7.31
CA ARG A 37 -0.45 -7.56 -7.79
C ARG A 37 0.92 -8.24 -7.66
N PRO A 38 1.09 -9.28 -6.84
CA PRO A 38 2.40 -9.85 -6.58
C PRO A 38 3.10 -10.31 -7.85
N ARG A 39 4.40 -10.04 -7.96
CA ARG A 39 5.27 -10.40 -9.11
C ARG A 39 4.89 -9.74 -10.45
N ILE A 40 3.96 -8.80 -10.46
CA ILE A 40 3.56 -8.02 -11.63
C ILE A 40 4.00 -6.57 -11.44
N ASP A 41 4.39 -5.89 -12.52
CA ASP A 41 4.85 -4.49 -12.51
C ASP A 41 5.99 -4.22 -11.51
N GLY A 42 6.85 -5.23 -11.30
CA GLY A 42 7.96 -5.16 -10.36
C GLY A 42 7.57 -5.28 -8.88
N ALA A 43 6.34 -5.68 -8.57
CA ALA A 43 5.87 -5.92 -7.20
C ALA A 43 6.57 -7.12 -6.55
N ASP A 44 6.83 -7.03 -5.25
CA ASP A 44 7.34 -8.13 -4.43
C ASP A 44 6.31 -9.28 -4.28
N ASP A 45 6.75 -10.37 -3.64
CA ASP A 45 5.93 -11.58 -3.43
C ASP A 45 4.65 -11.33 -2.59
N LEU A 46 4.66 -10.29 -1.75
CA LEU A 46 3.52 -9.94 -0.90
C LEU A 46 2.60 -8.91 -1.55
N GLY A 47 3.09 -8.19 -2.57
CA GLY A 47 2.45 -7.01 -3.13
C GLY A 47 2.63 -5.76 -2.27
N ARG A 48 3.62 -5.73 -1.37
CA ARG A 48 3.84 -4.64 -0.41
C ARG A 48 4.57 -3.48 -1.04
N ALA A 49 5.58 -3.74 -1.85
CA ALA A 49 6.35 -2.73 -2.57
C ALA A 49 6.55 -3.12 -4.02
N VAL A 50 6.83 -2.11 -4.85
CA VAL A 50 7.32 -2.29 -6.22
C VAL A 50 8.80 -1.97 -6.29
N SER A 51 9.47 -2.49 -7.31
CA SER A 51 10.84 -2.12 -7.64
C SER A 51 10.92 -0.63 -8.01
N PRO A 52 12.06 0.05 -7.78
CA PRO A 52 12.22 1.44 -8.17
C PRO A 52 11.98 1.64 -9.68
N VAL A 53 11.15 2.62 -10.02
CA VAL A 53 10.87 3.03 -11.40
C VAL A 53 11.37 4.44 -11.66
N PHE A 54 11.78 4.72 -12.89
CA PHE A 54 12.02 6.08 -13.35
C PHE A 54 10.72 6.67 -13.88
N VAL A 55 10.41 7.91 -13.50
CA VAL A 55 9.21 8.64 -13.94
C VAL A 55 9.65 10.06 -14.25
N GLU A 56 9.43 10.50 -15.49
CA GLU A 56 9.74 11.87 -15.89
C GLU A 56 8.73 12.86 -15.29
N PRO A 57 9.10 14.14 -15.16
CA PRO A 57 8.14 15.17 -14.76
C PRO A 57 6.94 15.23 -15.71
N GLY A 58 5.74 14.99 -15.17
CA GLY A 58 4.49 14.99 -15.94
C GLY A 58 4.00 13.61 -16.38
N ASP A 59 4.85 12.59 -16.28
CA ASP A 59 4.48 11.22 -16.63
C ASP A 59 3.68 10.50 -15.54
N MET A 60 3.03 9.42 -15.96
CA MET A 60 2.28 8.52 -15.09
C MET A 60 2.85 7.11 -15.14
N ALA A 61 3.04 6.52 -13.97
CA ALA A 61 3.30 5.08 -13.82
C ALA A 61 2.00 4.36 -13.43
N LEU A 62 1.69 3.26 -14.12
CA LEU A 62 0.53 2.41 -13.86
C LEU A 62 0.99 1.12 -13.18
N PHE A 63 0.22 0.68 -12.17
CA PHE A 63 0.51 -0.55 -11.43
C PHE A 63 -0.76 -1.37 -11.27
N SER A 64 -0.64 -2.67 -11.54
CA SER A 64 -1.67 -3.66 -11.29
C SER A 64 -1.85 -3.86 -9.78
N THR A 65 -3.10 -3.96 -9.35
CA THR A 65 -3.44 -4.16 -7.95
C THR A 65 -4.47 -5.27 -7.77
N ASP A 66 -4.41 -5.92 -6.59
CA ASP A 66 -5.39 -6.90 -6.16
C ASP A 66 -5.88 -6.55 -4.74
N PRO A 67 -7.09 -6.99 -4.35
CA PRO A 67 -7.54 -6.83 -2.96
C PRO A 67 -6.56 -7.48 -1.98
N SER A 68 -6.31 -6.84 -0.83
CA SER A 68 -5.46 -7.43 0.21
C SER A 68 -6.06 -8.72 0.75
N VAL A 69 -5.22 -9.67 1.12
CA VAL A 69 -5.64 -10.95 1.70
C VAL A 69 -5.86 -10.78 3.20
N ARG A 70 -6.94 -11.37 3.72
CA ARG A 70 -7.17 -11.38 5.17
C ARG A 70 -6.04 -12.16 5.88
N PRO A 71 -5.59 -11.72 7.06
CA PRO A 71 -4.72 -12.53 7.89
C PRO A 71 -5.49 -13.73 8.45
N ASP A 72 -4.77 -14.80 8.78
CA ASP A 72 -5.36 -16.02 9.30
C ASP A 72 -6.19 -15.76 10.56
N CYS A 73 -5.78 -14.85 11.44
CA CYS A 73 -6.50 -14.50 12.68
C CYS A 73 -7.95 -14.02 12.52
N TYR A 74 -8.44 -13.83 11.29
CA TYR A 74 -9.86 -13.71 10.98
C TYR A 74 -10.43 -15.12 10.66
N GLU A 75 -10.15 -16.16 11.45
CA GLU A 75 -10.41 -17.58 11.11
C GLU A 75 -11.90 -17.95 11.00
N ASP A 76 -12.81 -17.15 11.55
CA ASP A 76 -14.24 -17.48 11.52
C ASP A 76 -14.82 -17.51 10.09
N ALA A 77 -15.96 -18.20 9.93
CA ALA A 77 -16.62 -18.38 8.63
C ALA A 77 -17.00 -17.05 7.96
N GLU A 78 -17.02 -15.96 8.72
CA GLU A 78 -17.35 -14.61 8.27
C GLU A 78 -16.13 -13.70 8.14
N GLY A 79 -14.92 -14.21 8.40
CA GLY A 79 -13.72 -13.39 8.55
C GLY A 79 -13.32 -12.66 7.28
N GLU A 80 -13.53 -13.31 6.13
CA GLU A 80 -13.38 -12.66 4.82
C GLU A 80 -14.39 -11.53 4.64
N GLN A 81 -15.65 -11.73 5.02
CA GLN A 81 -16.69 -10.71 4.90
C GLN A 81 -16.37 -9.51 5.81
N ARG A 82 -15.94 -9.77 7.05
CA ARG A 82 -15.54 -8.75 8.02
C ARG A 82 -14.33 -7.96 7.53
N TRP A 83 -13.32 -8.63 6.99
CA TRP A 83 -12.14 -8.00 6.38
C TRP A 83 -12.52 -7.08 5.21
N ARG A 84 -13.35 -7.58 4.29
CA ARG A 84 -13.83 -6.80 3.14
C ARG A 84 -14.69 -5.62 3.58
N GLN A 85 -15.54 -5.80 4.59
CA GLN A 85 -16.39 -4.75 5.13
C GLN A 85 -15.55 -3.67 5.83
N GLN A 86 -14.51 -4.04 6.58
CA GLN A 86 -13.61 -3.11 7.26
C GLN A 86 -12.91 -2.15 6.28
N TYR A 87 -12.52 -2.65 5.11
CA TYR A 87 -11.82 -1.85 4.10
C TYR A 87 -12.69 -1.43 2.90
N ARG A 88 -14.01 -1.61 3.00
CA ARG A 88 -14.95 -1.19 1.96
C ARG A 88 -14.87 0.32 1.75
N GLY A 89 -14.48 0.75 0.56
CA GLY A 89 -14.34 2.18 0.21
C GLY A 89 -13.12 2.87 0.82
N ALA A 90 -12.25 2.15 1.55
CA ALA A 90 -11.03 2.71 2.10
C ALA A 90 -10.06 3.12 0.97
N ARG A 91 -9.30 4.19 1.20
CA ARG A 91 -8.26 4.65 0.27
C ARG A 91 -6.99 3.80 0.41
N ILE A 92 -6.28 3.62 -0.70
CA ILE A 92 -4.97 2.97 -0.72
C ILE A 92 -3.94 3.97 -0.19
N ARG A 93 -3.24 3.63 0.89
CA ARG A 93 -2.22 4.48 1.48
C ARG A 93 -0.85 4.07 0.93
N LEU A 94 -0.09 5.03 0.43
CA LEU A 94 1.20 4.77 -0.19
C LEU A 94 2.30 5.63 0.43
N TRP A 95 3.48 5.05 0.52
CA TRP A 95 4.74 5.75 0.62
C TRP A 95 5.40 5.78 -0.76
N ALA A 96 5.89 6.94 -1.19
CA ALA A 96 6.84 7.06 -2.29
C ALA A 96 8.21 7.45 -1.74
N THR A 97 9.21 6.60 -1.97
CA THR A 97 10.63 6.93 -1.75
C THR A 97 11.20 7.45 -3.07
N CYS A 98 11.63 8.71 -3.06
CA CYS A 98 12.13 9.41 -4.24
C CYS A 98 13.62 9.70 -4.11
N THR A 99 14.30 9.59 -5.25
CA THR A 99 15.72 9.88 -5.41
C THR A 99 15.87 10.66 -6.70
N ALA A 100 16.70 11.70 -6.68
CA ALA A 100 17.09 12.46 -7.86
C ALA A 100 18.58 12.80 -7.72
N GLU A 101 19.29 12.86 -8.84
CA GLU A 101 20.70 13.22 -8.85
C GLU A 101 20.93 14.59 -8.21
N GLY A 102 21.93 14.70 -7.34
CA GLY A 102 22.20 15.93 -6.60
C GLY A 102 21.26 16.23 -5.43
N HIS A 103 20.26 15.38 -5.16
CA HIS A 103 19.29 15.58 -4.08
C HIS A 103 19.34 14.46 -3.03
N LYS A 104 19.21 14.83 -1.76
CA LYS A 104 19.01 13.86 -0.67
C LYS A 104 17.70 13.10 -0.90
N PRO A 105 17.65 11.77 -0.74
CA PRO A 105 16.41 11.01 -0.86
C PRO A 105 15.31 11.56 0.07
N TRP A 106 14.08 11.58 -0.42
CA TRP A 106 12.92 12.05 0.35
C TRP A 106 11.76 11.06 0.25
N ARG A 107 10.84 11.16 1.21
CA ARG A 107 9.68 10.26 1.30
C ARG A 107 8.39 11.07 1.33
N LEU A 108 7.43 10.68 0.51
CA LEU A 108 6.09 11.27 0.45
C LEU A 108 5.06 10.24 0.92
N SER A 109 4.06 10.66 1.71
CA SER A 109 2.85 9.87 1.94
C SER A 109 1.66 10.46 1.21
N PHE A 110 0.85 9.61 0.60
CA PHE A 110 -0.41 10.02 -0.04
C PHE A 110 -1.42 8.88 -0.05
N GLU A 111 -2.66 9.22 -0.39
CA GLU A 111 -3.77 8.27 -0.45
C GLU A 111 -4.47 8.30 -1.81
N VAL A 112 -4.60 7.13 -2.44
CA VAL A 112 -5.24 6.95 -3.74
C VAL A 112 -6.65 6.36 -3.54
N PRO A 113 -7.70 6.92 -4.15
CA PRO A 113 -9.02 6.30 -4.15
C PRO A 113 -8.99 4.90 -4.77
N PRO A 114 -9.92 3.99 -4.40
CA PRO A 114 -10.01 2.64 -4.98
C PRO A 114 -10.08 2.58 -6.52
N GLY A 115 -10.58 3.63 -7.17
CA GLY A 115 -10.64 3.74 -8.63
C GLY A 115 -9.32 4.11 -9.31
N GLY A 116 -8.21 4.24 -8.56
CA GLY A 116 -6.90 4.54 -9.13
C GLY A 116 -6.71 5.99 -9.64
N HIS A 117 -7.75 6.82 -9.55
CA HIS A 117 -7.67 8.22 -9.95
C HIS A 117 -6.86 9.02 -8.91
N TRP A 118 -5.61 9.31 -9.22
CA TRP A 118 -4.89 10.41 -8.57
C TRP A 118 -5.59 11.74 -8.88
N ALA A 119 -5.80 12.56 -7.86
CA ALA A 119 -6.17 13.95 -8.01
C ALA A 119 -4.90 14.72 -8.38
N ARG A 120 -4.87 15.38 -9.55
CA ARG A 120 -3.86 16.37 -9.93
C ARG A 120 -3.53 17.29 -8.74
N THR A 121 -2.48 17.00 -7.97
CA THR A 121 -1.89 18.01 -7.09
C THR A 121 -0.58 18.47 -7.70
N GLY A 122 -0.71 19.54 -8.45
CA GLY A 122 0.32 20.49 -8.82
C GLY A 122 -0.45 21.78 -9.14
N PRO A 123 0.07 22.98 -8.83
CA PRO A 123 -0.54 24.20 -9.35
C PRO A 123 -0.67 24.03 -10.86
N VAL A 124 -1.87 24.26 -11.40
CA VAL A 124 -2.01 24.50 -12.83
C VAL A 124 -1.08 25.68 -13.09
N ALA A 125 0.02 25.45 -13.82
CA ALA A 125 0.82 26.54 -14.34
C ALA A 125 -0.16 27.39 -15.16
N GLN A 126 -0.52 28.56 -14.65
CA GLN A 126 -1.26 29.53 -15.42
C GLN A 126 -0.31 30.01 -16.51
N ALA A 127 -0.75 29.85 -17.76
CA ALA A 127 -0.08 30.37 -18.94
C ALA A 127 -0.19 31.89 -19.02
#